data_AF-A0A9W6GXY8-F1
#
_entry.id   AF-A0A9W6GXY8-F1
#
_cell.length_a   1.000
_cell.length_b   1.000
_cell.length_c   1.000
_cell.angle_alpha   90.00
_cell.angle_beta   90.00
_cell.angle_gamma   90.00
#
_symmetry.space_group_name_H-M   'P 1'
#
loop_
_entity.id
_entity.type
_entity.pdbx_description
1 polymer ?
#
loop_
_entity_poly.entity_id
_entity_poly.type
_entity_poly.pdbx_seq_one_letter_code
_entity_poly.pdbx_strand_id
1 'polypeptide(L)'
;MLGAVVGVVMRAVTEAQPSEKPATRSYHADKPTGLSGAAALLAASVLADSALEHYRGSFENPAMVAPLISSALTLGSSAGRIFSLSRTRPSRQKAFVLSIAVGAAGLGFHIYNVFKRPGGLSWLNLFYGAPVGAPAALSISGWLGLAAERLAAQAAPAPRFFGLPAGRVLAAFTSLALIGDVAEVALFHFRGAFQNPFMYAPLALPPIAAGLLAKAAVAPIAKTHLLTRAWLWTTFLLGMAGTGFHAYGVSRAMGGWRNWSQNLIDGPPLPAPPSFSALSVAGLAALSLIEREAHAGDRQGR
;
A
#
# COMPACT_ATOMS: atom_id res chain seq x y z
N MET A 1 -72.53 -17.70 -34.53
CA MET A 1 -71.26 -17.00 -34.77
C MET A 1 -70.16 -17.79 -34.09
N LEU A 2 -69.14 -18.16 -34.87
CA LEU A 2 -67.82 -18.67 -34.48
C LEU A 2 -67.82 -19.98 -33.65
N GLY A 3 -67.48 -21.14 -34.19
CA GLY A 3 -66.48 -21.40 -35.22
C GLY A 3 -65.17 -21.78 -34.53
N ALA A 4 -64.79 -23.04 -34.71
CA ALA A 4 -63.42 -23.54 -34.82
C ALA A 4 -62.31 -22.66 -34.25
N VAL A 5 -61.66 -23.07 -33.14
CA VAL A 5 -60.18 -23.20 -32.96
C VAL A 5 -59.93 -23.84 -31.59
N VAL A 6 -60.34 -25.09 -31.38
CA VAL A 6 -59.85 -25.90 -30.23
C VAL A 6 -58.91 -27.02 -30.71
N GLY A 7 -58.76 -27.20 -32.03
CA GLY A 7 -57.98 -28.29 -32.64
C GLY A 7 -56.58 -27.96 -33.16
N VAL A 8 -56.03 -26.74 -32.95
CA VAL A 8 -54.77 -26.32 -33.62
C VAL A 8 -53.58 -26.11 -32.69
N VAL A 9 -53.74 -26.00 -31.37
CA VAL A 9 -52.60 -25.66 -30.48
C VAL A 9 -51.98 -26.88 -29.77
N MET A 10 -52.41 -28.10 -30.13
CA MET A 10 -51.78 -29.37 -29.75
C MET A 10 -50.66 -29.82 -30.74
N ARG A 11 -50.03 -28.88 -31.46
CA ARG A 11 -48.99 -29.23 -32.45
C ARG A 11 -47.83 -28.22 -32.58
N ALA A 12 -47.37 -27.67 -31.46
CA ALA A 12 -46.11 -26.93 -31.39
C ALA A 12 -45.35 -27.13 -30.05
N VAL A 13 -45.47 -28.33 -29.46
CA VAL A 13 -44.76 -28.75 -28.22
C VAL A 13 -43.54 -29.62 -28.54
N THR A 14 -43.04 -29.57 -29.78
CA THR A 14 -41.78 -30.20 -30.16
C THR A 14 -40.97 -29.17 -30.93
N GLU A 15 -39.78 -28.89 -30.40
CA GLU A 15 -38.76 -27.97 -30.95
C GLU A 15 -38.90 -26.49 -30.57
N ALA A 16 -38.79 -26.21 -29.26
CA ALA A 16 -38.19 -24.96 -28.81
C ALA A 16 -36.88 -25.31 -28.11
N GLN A 17 -35.79 -25.37 -28.87
CA GLN A 17 -34.44 -25.37 -28.32
C GLN A 17 -34.27 -24.11 -27.45
N PRO A 18 -33.79 -24.22 -26.21
CA PRO A 18 -33.44 -23.03 -25.45
C PRO A 18 -32.25 -22.37 -26.13
N SER A 19 -32.47 -21.17 -26.67
CA SER A 19 -31.37 -20.32 -27.13
C SER A 19 -30.51 -19.97 -25.92
N GLU A 20 -29.37 -20.65 -25.76
CA GLU A 20 -28.30 -20.17 -24.91
C GLU A 20 -27.78 -18.87 -25.51
N LYS A 21 -28.33 -17.75 -25.05
CA LYS A 21 -27.61 -16.48 -25.12
C LYS A 21 -26.33 -16.70 -24.31
N PRO A 22 -25.13 -16.54 -24.89
CA PRO A 22 -23.91 -16.64 -24.11
C PRO A 22 -24.03 -15.61 -22.99
N ALA A 23 -24.06 -16.09 -21.74
CA ALA A 23 -24.04 -15.24 -20.59
C ALA A 23 -22.71 -14.50 -20.59
N THR A 24 -22.68 -13.30 -21.20
CA THR A 24 -21.65 -12.30 -20.96
C THR A 24 -21.86 -11.80 -19.54
N ARG A 25 -21.52 -12.65 -18.57
CA ARG A 25 -21.45 -12.29 -17.17
C ARG A 25 -20.35 -11.24 -17.11
N SER A 26 -20.75 -9.97 -17.12
CA SER A 26 -19.85 -8.84 -16.90
C SER A 26 -19.06 -9.18 -15.65
N TYR A 27 -17.76 -9.44 -15.83
CA TYR A 27 -16.90 -9.64 -14.69
C TYR A 27 -16.88 -8.30 -13.96
N HIS A 28 -17.66 -8.19 -12.89
CA HIS A 28 -17.56 -7.07 -11.97
C HIS A 28 -16.19 -7.18 -11.31
N ALA A 29 -15.16 -6.67 -11.99
CA ALA A 29 -13.83 -6.58 -11.43
C ALA A 29 -13.95 -5.82 -10.12
N ASP A 30 -13.61 -6.47 -9.00
CA ASP A 30 -13.51 -5.81 -7.70
C ASP A 30 -12.74 -4.50 -7.89
N LYS A 31 -13.35 -3.38 -7.49
CA LYS A 31 -12.64 -2.10 -7.46
C LYS A 31 -11.37 -2.34 -6.63
N PRO A 32 -10.16 -1.97 -7.10
CA PRO A 32 -8.91 -2.12 -6.34
C PRO A 32 -8.84 -1.12 -5.16
N THR A 33 -9.83 -1.15 -4.27
CA THR A 33 -9.99 -0.32 -3.08
C THR A 33 -8.88 -0.62 -2.08
N GLY A 34 -8.42 -1.87 -1.98
CA GLY A 34 -7.28 -2.25 -1.13
C GLY A 34 -6.01 -1.48 -1.48
N LEU A 35 -5.57 -1.48 -2.74
CA LEU A 35 -4.38 -0.71 -3.16
C LEU A 35 -4.57 0.80 -3.01
N SER A 36 -5.80 1.30 -3.23
CA SER A 36 -6.11 2.71 -3.03
C SER A 36 -6.03 3.08 -1.54
N GLY A 37 -6.52 2.22 -0.65
CA GLY A 37 -6.43 2.36 0.80
C GLY A 37 -4.99 2.31 1.28
N ALA A 38 -4.19 1.37 0.78
CA ALA A 38 -2.76 1.31 1.06
C ALA A 38 -2.02 2.59 0.63
N ALA A 39 -2.26 3.07 -0.58
CA ALA A 39 -1.69 4.32 -1.07
C ALA A 39 -2.10 5.52 -0.20
N ALA A 40 -3.39 5.60 0.18
CA ALA A 40 -3.89 6.65 1.07
C ALA A 40 -3.23 6.61 2.46
N LEU A 41 -3.19 5.44 3.10
CA LEU A 41 -2.57 5.28 4.43
C LEU A 41 -1.09 5.64 4.41
N LEU A 42 -0.34 5.17 3.40
CA LEU A 42 1.08 5.49 3.27
C LEU A 42 1.30 6.98 2.97
N ALA A 43 0.46 7.60 2.13
CA ALA A 43 0.53 9.03 1.86
C ALA A 43 0.22 9.88 3.09
N ALA A 44 -0.74 9.46 3.93
CA ALA A 44 -1.06 10.15 5.17
C ALA A 44 0.10 10.05 6.18
N SER A 45 0.69 8.86 6.31
CA SER A 45 1.89 8.63 7.12
C SER A 45 3.05 9.53 6.66
N VAL A 46 3.39 9.50 5.37
CA VAL A 46 4.44 10.35 4.78
C VAL A 46 4.15 11.83 4.93
N LEU A 47 2.90 12.27 4.73
CA LEU A 47 2.52 13.67 4.87
C LEU A 47 2.81 14.17 6.29
N ALA A 48 2.39 13.40 7.30
CA ALA A 48 2.60 13.75 8.70
C ALA A 48 4.09 13.66 9.09
N ASP A 49 4.80 12.62 8.66
CA ASP A 49 6.23 12.44 8.92
C ASP A 49 7.07 13.56 8.29
N SER A 50 6.87 13.80 6.99
CA SER A 50 7.57 14.85 6.25
C SER A 50 7.27 16.24 6.82
N ALA A 51 6.04 16.50 7.27
CA ALA A 51 5.71 17.77 7.91
C ALA A 51 6.53 18.00 9.19
N LEU A 52 6.66 16.98 10.04
CA LEU A 52 7.42 17.08 11.29
C LEU A 52 8.92 17.16 11.05
N GLU A 53 9.48 16.27 10.23
CA GLU A 53 10.93 16.22 9.99
C GLU A 53 11.41 17.42 9.17
N HIS A 54 10.61 17.90 8.22
CA HIS A 54 10.98 19.10 7.46
C HIS A 54 10.79 20.38 8.28
N TYR A 55 9.82 20.40 9.20
CA TYR A 55 9.73 21.47 10.20
C TYR A 55 10.93 21.47 11.15
N ARG A 56 11.41 20.30 11.59
CA ARG A 56 12.66 20.19 12.36
C ARG A 56 13.86 20.75 11.58
N GLY A 57 13.93 20.45 10.28
CA GLY A 57 14.90 21.04 9.35
C GLY A 57 14.60 22.49 8.94
N SER A 58 13.64 23.16 9.57
CA SER A 58 13.23 24.55 9.31
C SER A 58 12.87 24.86 7.85
N PHE A 59 12.55 23.85 7.04
CA PHE A 59 12.37 23.97 5.59
C PHE A 59 13.52 24.74 4.90
N GLU A 60 14.76 24.56 5.36
CA GLU A 60 15.93 25.30 4.86
C GLU A 60 16.05 25.23 3.32
N ASN A 61 15.73 24.08 2.74
CA ASN A 61 15.59 23.93 1.29
C ASN A 61 14.11 24.05 0.88
N PRO A 62 13.72 25.01 0.02
CA PRO A 62 12.34 25.14 -0.47
C PRO A 62 11.76 23.86 -1.11
N ALA A 63 12.61 22.98 -1.65
CA ALA A 63 12.20 21.69 -2.19
C ALA A 63 11.55 20.77 -1.13
N MET A 64 11.77 21.01 0.16
CA MET A 64 11.16 20.28 1.27
C MET A 64 9.63 20.43 1.33
N VAL A 65 9.05 21.41 0.63
CA VAL A 65 7.58 21.56 0.51
C VAL A 65 6.98 20.57 -0.50
N ALA A 66 7.75 20.12 -1.50
CA ALA A 66 7.28 19.22 -2.55
C ALA A 66 6.66 17.91 -2.02
N PRO A 67 7.27 17.17 -1.07
CA PRO A 67 6.67 15.95 -0.54
C PRO A 67 5.36 16.19 0.20
N LEU A 68 5.15 17.34 0.85
CA LEU A 68 3.87 17.68 1.50
C LEU A 68 2.75 17.85 0.47
N ILE A 69 3.01 18.62 -0.58
CA ILE A 69 2.04 18.81 -1.68
C ILE A 69 1.73 17.48 -2.35
N SER A 70 2.78 16.71 -2.68
CA SER A 70 2.63 15.45 -3.41
C SER A 70 1.90 14.38 -2.59
N SER A 71 2.23 14.23 -1.31
CA SER A 71 1.55 13.29 -0.42
C SER A 71 0.09 13.69 -0.17
N ALA A 72 -0.22 14.97 0.02
CA ALA A 72 -1.60 15.45 0.11
C ALA A 72 -2.42 15.19 -1.16
N LEU A 73 -1.83 15.41 -2.34
CA LEU A 73 -2.48 15.12 -3.63
C LEU A 73 -2.73 13.62 -3.82
N THR A 74 -1.79 12.77 -3.41
CA THR A 74 -1.93 11.32 -3.47
C THR A 74 -2.97 10.82 -2.47
N LEU A 75 -2.96 11.32 -1.23
CA LEU A 75 -3.99 11.04 -0.23
C LEU A 75 -5.38 11.39 -0.76
N GLY A 76 -5.58 12.61 -1.26
CA GLY A 76 -6.85 13.05 -1.82
C GLY A 76 -7.27 12.28 -3.08
N SER A 77 -6.32 11.90 -3.94
CA SER A 77 -6.60 11.09 -5.14
C SER A 77 -7.03 9.67 -4.79
N SER A 78 -6.36 9.05 -3.81
CA SER A 78 -6.67 7.71 -3.32
C SER A 78 -7.98 7.67 -2.52
N ALA A 79 -8.19 8.63 -1.62
CA ALA A 79 -9.44 8.79 -0.88
C ALA A 79 -10.62 9.06 -1.82
N GLY A 80 -10.47 9.96 -2.79
CA GLY A 80 -11.49 10.23 -3.80
C GLY A 80 -11.90 8.99 -4.58
N ARG A 81 -10.96 8.06 -4.85
CA ARG A 81 -11.28 6.77 -5.47
C ARG A 81 -12.07 5.84 -4.54
N ILE A 82 -11.71 5.76 -3.26
CA ILE A 82 -12.40 4.93 -2.26
C ILE A 82 -13.84 5.41 -2.08
N PHE A 83 -14.03 6.71 -1.90
CA PHE A 83 -15.34 7.33 -1.69
C PHE A 83 -16.08 7.67 -2.98
N SER A 84 -15.58 7.25 -4.14
CA SER A 84 -16.16 7.51 -5.46
C SER A 84 -16.47 8.99 -5.74
N LEU A 85 -15.61 9.89 -5.24
CA LEU A 85 -15.72 11.33 -5.45
C LEU A 85 -15.29 11.69 -6.89
N SER A 86 -15.91 12.75 -7.43
CA SER A 86 -15.69 13.25 -8.79
C SER A 86 -14.27 13.79 -8.99
N ARG A 87 -13.35 12.90 -9.35
CA ARG A 87 -12.01 13.26 -9.83
C ARG A 87 -11.72 12.47 -11.11
N THR A 88 -11.16 13.13 -12.12
CA THR A 88 -10.87 12.46 -13.40
C THR A 88 -9.67 11.52 -13.24
N ARG A 89 -9.69 10.37 -13.91
CA ARG A 89 -8.58 9.41 -13.92
C ARG A 89 -7.22 10.06 -14.26
N PRO A 90 -7.09 10.91 -15.30
CA PRO A 90 -5.81 11.56 -15.61
C PRO A 90 -5.27 12.41 -14.47
N SER A 91 -6.12 13.11 -13.73
CA SER A 91 -5.67 13.94 -12.61
C SER A 91 -5.13 13.11 -11.43
N ARG A 92 -5.75 11.95 -11.13
CA ARG A 92 -5.22 11.01 -10.13
C ARG A 92 -3.87 10.44 -10.57
N GLN A 93 -3.76 10.02 -11.83
CA GLN A 93 -2.50 9.50 -12.37
C GLN A 93 -1.36 10.52 -12.28
N LYS A 94 -1.64 11.80 -12.59
CA LYS A 94 -0.65 12.88 -12.43
C LYS A 94 -0.16 13.02 -10.99
N ALA A 95 -1.06 12.99 -10.00
CA ALA A 95 -0.68 13.05 -8.58
C ALA A 95 0.21 11.87 -8.16
N PHE A 96 -0.11 10.67 -8.64
CA PHE A 96 0.67 9.47 -8.35
C PHE A 96 2.05 9.49 -9.02
N VAL A 97 2.14 9.90 -10.29
CA VAL A 97 3.42 10.09 -11.00
C VAL A 97 4.27 11.15 -10.31
N LEU A 98 3.67 12.28 -9.91
CA LEU A 98 4.35 13.32 -9.16
C LEU A 98 4.95 12.77 -7.86
N SER A 99 4.21 11.93 -7.13
CA SER A 99 4.71 11.32 -5.89
C SER A 99 5.86 10.36 -6.11
N ILE A 100 5.83 9.59 -7.21
CA ILE A 100 6.97 8.76 -7.60
C ILE A 100 8.21 9.62 -7.85
N ALA A 101 8.07 10.69 -8.63
CA ALA A 101 9.17 11.57 -8.99
C ALA A 101 9.73 12.33 -7.79
N VAL A 102 8.87 12.95 -6.98
CA VAL A 102 9.26 13.69 -5.77
C VAL A 102 9.88 12.76 -4.74
N GLY A 103 9.30 11.58 -4.50
CA GLY A 103 9.87 10.59 -3.59
C GLY A 103 11.25 10.09 -4.06
N ALA A 104 11.44 9.83 -5.35
CA ALA A 104 12.71 9.35 -5.88
C ALA A 104 13.79 10.43 -5.80
N ALA A 105 13.44 11.68 -6.15
CA ALA A 105 14.35 12.82 -6.01
C ALA A 105 14.70 13.07 -4.54
N GLY A 106 13.70 13.05 -3.64
CA GLY A 106 13.89 13.20 -2.20
C GLY A 106 14.79 12.11 -1.62
N LEU A 107 14.61 10.85 -2.04
CA LEU A 107 15.47 9.74 -1.63
C LEU A 107 16.93 9.98 -2.05
N GLY A 108 17.15 10.44 -3.28
CA GLY A 108 18.47 10.84 -3.76
C GLY A 108 19.09 11.97 -2.92
N PHE A 109 18.33 13.02 -2.61
CA PHE A 109 18.78 14.11 -1.74
C PHE A 109 19.11 13.64 -0.32
N HIS A 110 18.28 12.77 0.26
CA HIS A 110 18.47 12.27 1.62
C HIS A 110 19.71 11.38 1.70
N ILE A 111 19.90 10.47 0.74
CA ILE A 111 21.11 9.65 0.63
C ILE A 111 22.34 10.54 0.45
N TYR A 112 22.31 11.48 -0.49
CA TYR A 112 23.42 12.42 -0.72
C TYR A 112 23.79 13.18 0.56
N ASN A 113 22.80 13.67 1.31
CA ASN A 113 23.03 14.40 2.56
C ASN A 113 23.64 13.51 3.66
N VAL A 114 23.28 12.23 3.74
CA VAL A 114 23.91 11.28 4.66
C VAL A 114 25.40 11.13 4.35
N PHE A 115 25.76 10.97 3.07
CA PHE A 115 27.15 10.80 2.65
C PHE A 115 27.98 12.09 2.64
N LYS A 116 27.34 13.24 2.39
CA LYS A 116 28.01 14.55 2.36
C LYS A 116 28.47 14.99 3.75
N ARG A 117 27.75 14.60 4.80
CA ARG A 117 28.10 14.97 6.18
C ARG A 117 29.48 14.41 6.57
N PRO A 118 30.26 15.12 7.40
CA PRO A 118 31.50 14.56 7.96
C PRO A 118 31.26 13.18 8.57
N GLY A 119 32.19 12.25 8.32
CA GLY A 119 32.05 10.85 8.72
C GLY A 119 31.28 9.95 7.74
N GLY A 120 30.69 10.49 6.67
CA GLY A 120 30.06 9.71 5.60
C GLY A 120 29.00 8.73 6.11
N LEU A 121 29.09 7.45 5.71
CA LEU A 121 28.21 6.40 6.23
C LEU A 121 28.62 6.01 7.66
N SER A 122 28.02 6.67 8.65
CA SER A 122 28.25 6.42 10.07
C SER A 122 26.92 6.31 10.82
N TRP A 123 26.94 5.67 12.00
CA TRP A 123 25.76 5.58 12.87
C TRP A 123 25.17 6.95 13.19
N LEU A 124 26.02 7.95 13.43
CA LEU A 124 25.58 9.32 13.70
C LEU A 124 24.77 9.90 12.53
N ASN A 125 25.26 9.74 11.30
CA ASN A 125 24.58 10.28 10.12
C ASN A 125 23.32 9.48 9.75
N LEU A 126 23.29 8.17 10.03
CA LEU A 126 22.09 7.36 9.85
C LEU A 126 21.01 7.68 10.88
N PHE A 127 21.39 7.97 12.14
CA PHE A 127 20.45 8.26 13.21
C PHE A 127 19.89 9.67 13.21
N TYR A 128 20.72 10.66 12.87
CA TYR A 128 20.40 12.08 13.02
C TYR A 128 20.49 12.85 11.69
N GLY A 129 20.71 12.15 10.58
CA GLY A 129 20.62 12.69 9.24
C GLY A 129 19.18 12.65 8.70
N ALA A 130 19.05 12.87 7.40
CA ALA A 130 17.76 12.85 6.74
C ALA A 130 17.23 11.40 6.61
N PRO A 131 16.02 11.08 7.10
CA PRO A 131 15.47 9.72 7.07
C PRO A 131 15.20 9.29 5.62
N VAL A 132 15.67 8.12 5.21
CA VAL A 132 15.56 7.67 3.81
C VAL A 132 14.22 7.02 3.49
N GLY A 133 13.48 6.50 4.49
CA GLY A 133 12.26 5.76 4.21
C GLY A 133 11.05 6.64 3.92
N ALA A 134 10.92 7.83 4.49
CA ALA A 134 9.83 8.76 4.14
C ALA A 134 9.76 9.08 2.63
N PRO A 135 10.85 9.48 1.95
CA PRO A 135 10.81 9.69 0.50
C PRO A 135 10.62 8.39 -0.29
N ALA A 136 11.18 7.26 0.16
CA ALA A 136 10.92 5.96 -0.47
C ALA A 136 9.43 5.55 -0.37
N ALA A 137 8.81 5.76 0.80
CA ALA A 137 7.40 5.52 1.06
C ALA A 137 6.50 6.43 0.21
N LEU A 138 6.92 7.66 -0.09
CA LEU A 138 6.20 8.53 -1.04
C LEU A 138 6.18 7.93 -2.45
N SER A 139 7.32 7.43 -2.93
CA SER A 139 7.39 6.76 -4.23
C SER A 139 6.56 5.48 -4.26
N ILE A 140 6.61 4.68 -3.18
CA ILE A 140 5.79 3.47 -3.02
C ILE A 140 4.30 3.83 -3.05
N SER A 141 3.88 4.87 -2.34
CA SER A 141 2.48 5.32 -2.30
C SER A 141 1.98 5.72 -3.69
N GLY A 142 2.76 6.50 -4.44
CA GLY A 142 2.45 6.85 -5.83
C GLY A 142 2.37 5.60 -6.72
N TRP A 143 3.30 4.66 -6.58
CA TRP A 143 3.28 3.42 -7.35
C TRP A 143 2.05 2.55 -7.06
N LEU A 144 1.65 2.41 -5.80
CA LEU A 144 0.43 1.70 -5.40
C LEU A 144 -0.83 2.36 -5.98
N GLY A 145 -0.89 3.70 -5.97
CA GLY A 145 -1.98 4.46 -6.59
C GLY A 145 -2.06 4.25 -8.12
N LEU A 146 -0.92 4.29 -8.82
CA LEU A 146 -0.87 3.97 -10.25
C LEU A 146 -1.25 2.53 -10.54
N ALA A 147 -0.80 1.58 -9.73
CA ALA A 147 -1.16 0.18 -9.84
C ALA A 147 -2.68 -0.01 -9.70
N ALA A 148 -3.32 0.68 -8.74
CA ALA A 148 -4.76 0.67 -8.58
C ALA A 148 -5.49 1.19 -9.84
N GLU A 149 -5.01 2.29 -10.45
CA GLU A 149 -5.56 2.78 -11.71
C GLU A 149 -5.33 1.80 -12.87
N ARG A 150 -4.15 1.19 -12.96
CA ARG A 150 -3.82 0.23 -14.02
C ARG A 150 -4.64 -1.06 -13.92
N LEU A 151 -4.89 -1.57 -12.71
CA LEU A 151 -5.80 -2.70 -12.50
C LEU A 151 -7.23 -2.33 -12.91
N ALA A 152 -7.70 -1.15 -12.48
CA ALA A 152 -9.06 -0.69 -12.78
C ALA A 152 -9.32 -0.50 -14.29
N ALA A 153 -8.30 -0.10 -15.07
CA ALA A 153 -8.44 0.03 -16.52
C ALA A 153 -8.41 -1.29 -17.26
N GLN A 154 -7.65 -2.29 -16.79
CA GLN A 154 -7.63 -3.60 -17.43
C GLN A 154 -8.97 -4.32 -17.24
N ALA A 155 -9.60 -4.19 -16.06
CA ALA A 155 -10.87 -4.84 -15.72
C ALA A 155 -10.93 -6.33 -16.12
N ALA A 156 -9.78 -7.01 -16.07
CA ALA A 156 -9.60 -8.37 -16.55
C ALA A 156 -9.54 -9.37 -15.38
N PRO A 157 -9.96 -10.64 -15.60
CA PRO A 157 -9.84 -11.69 -14.58
C PRO A 157 -8.40 -12.00 -14.18
N ALA A 158 -7.45 -11.87 -15.12
CA ALA A 158 -6.02 -12.10 -14.91
C ALA A 158 -5.21 -10.90 -15.45
N PRO A 159 -5.20 -9.76 -14.73
CA PRO A 159 -4.50 -8.56 -15.16
C PRO A 159 -2.97 -8.78 -15.15
N ARG A 160 -2.26 -8.10 -16.04
CA ARG A 160 -0.81 -8.25 -16.20
C ARG A 160 -0.08 -6.93 -16.07
N PHE A 161 1.04 -6.95 -15.36
CA PHE A 161 2.02 -5.87 -15.33
C PHE A 161 3.33 -6.38 -15.93
N PHE A 162 3.85 -5.65 -16.93
CA PHE A 162 5.12 -6.00 -17.59
C PHE A 162 5.15 -7.45 -18.15
N GLY A 163 4.01 -7.94 -18.64
CA GLY A 163 3.86 -9.32 -19.14
C GLY A 163 3.67 -10.38 -18.04
N LEU A 164 3.88 -10.04 -16.77
CA LEU A 164 3.73 -10.94 -15.62
C LEU A 164 2.35 -10.77 -14.96
N PRO A 165 1.84 -11.79 -14.23
CA PRO A 165 0.62 -11.65 -13.42
C PRO A 165 0.76 -10.49 -12.44
N ALA A 166 -0.22 -9.58 -12.44
CA ALA A 166 -0.12 -8.35 -11.66
C ALA A 166 -0.09 -8.64 -10.15
N GLY A 167 -0.80 -9.69 -9.68
CA GLY A 167 -0.74 -10.12 -8.29
C GLY A 167 0.68 -10.47 -7.83
N ARG A 168 1.46 -11.18 -8.66
CA ARG A 168 2.85 -11.54 -8.36
C ARG A 168 3.78 -10.34 -8.33
N VAL A 169 3.65 -9.42 -9.29
CA VAL A 169 4.45 -8.18 -9.32
C VAL A 169 4.19 -7.34 -8.08
N LEU A 170 2.91 -7.19 -7.70
CA LEU A 170 2.51 -6.47 -6.49
C LEU A 170 3.04 -7.14 -5.22
N ALA A 171 2.92 -8.47 -5.12
CA ALA A 171 3.41 -9.22 -3.96
C ALA A 171 4.94 -9.11 -3.79
N ALA A 172 5.70 -9.25 -4.87
CA ALA A 172 7.15 -9.09 -4.85
C ALA A 172 7.56 -7.66 -4.45
N PHE A 173 6.93 -6.66 -5.05
CA PHE A 173 7.19 -5.26 -4.72
C PHE A 173 6.86 -4.93 -3.26
N THR A 174 5.68 -5.33 -2.76
CA THR A 174 5.28 -5.11 -1.38
C THR A 174 6.18 -5.85 -0.40
N SER A 175 6.66 -7.05 -0.74
CA SER A 175 7.63 -7.77 0.09
C SER A 175 8.94 -6.98 0.22
N LEU A 176 9.46 -6.42 -0.87
CA LEU A 176 10.68 -5.59 -0.82
C LEU A 176 10.45 -4.30 -0.03
N ALA A 177 9.29 -3.67 -0.19
CA ALA A 177 8.92 -2.50 0.59
C ALA A 177 8.88 -2.80 2.10
N LEU A 178 8.31 -3.94 2.52
CA LEU A 178 8.30 -4.36 3.92
C LEU A 178 9.72 -4.58 4.47
N ILE A 179 10.63 -5.15 3.68
CA ILE A 179 12.04 -5.33 4.09
C ILE A 179 12.72 -3.97 4.28
N GLY A 180 12.49 -3.02 3.38
CA GLY A 180 13.01 -1.65 3.51
C GLY A 180 12.49 -0.94 4.77
N ASP A 181 11.19 -1.06 5.04
CA ASP A 181 10.54 -0.52 6.24
C ASP A 181 11.11 -1.13 7.53
N VAL A 182 11.35 -2.46 7.55
CA VAL A 182 12.03 -3.14 8.68
C VAL A 182 13.45 -2.60 8.89
N ALA A 183 14.21 -2.36 7.82
CA ALA A 183 15.57 -1.85 7.94
C ALA A 183 15.60 -0.45 8.60
N GLU A 184 14.66 0.43 8.24
CA GLU A 184 14.54 1.75 8.84
C GLU A 184 14.06 1.68 10.30
N VAL A 185 13.09 0.82 10.61
CA VAL A 185 12.63 0.62 11.98
C VAL A 185 13.74 0.02 12.86
N ALA A 186 14.53 -0.93 12.35
CA ALA A 186 15.68 -1.44 13.08
C ALA A 186 16.68 -0.32 13.40
N LEU A 187 16.95 0.57 12.44
CA LEU A 187 17.84 1.71 12.62
C LEU A 187 17.33 2.67 13.71
N PHE A 188 16.04 3.06 13.67
CA PHE A 188 15.50 4.01 14.63
C PHE A 188 15.19 3.40 16.00
N HIS A 189 14.87 2.12 16.06
CA HIS A 189 14.78 1.42 17.34
C HIS A 189 16.15 1.22 17.98
N PHE A 190 17.20 1.03 17.17
CA PHE A 190 18.58 1.02 17.64
C PHE A 190 19.01 2.39 18.16
N ARG A 191 18.66 3.49 17.46
CA ARG A 191 18.83 4.86 17.98
C ARG A 191 18.14 5.06 19.33
N GLY A 192 16.96 4.46 19.51
CA GLY A 192 16.21 4.45 20.78
C GLY A 192 16.66 3.37 21.77
N ALA A 193 17.81 2.72 21.53
CA ALA A 193 18.44 1.70 22.37
C ALA A 193 17.55 0.49 22.74
N PHE A 194 16.49 0.20 21.99
CA PHE A 194 15.54 -0.89 22.30
C PHE A 194 15.05 -0.91 23.76
N GLN A 195 14.90 0.26 24.38
CA GLN A 195 14.56 0.40 25.80
C GLN A 195 13.21 -0.24 26.19
N ASN A 196 12.35 -0.57 25.22
CA ASN A 196 11.12 -1.32 25.43
C ASN A 196 11.15 -2.63 24.63
N PRO A 197 10.87 -3.81 25.24
CA PRO A 197 10.85 -5.09 24.53
C PRO A 197 9.91 -5.14 23.32
N PHE A 198 8.82 -4.37 23.30
CA PHE A 198 7.92 -4.30 22.16
C PHE A 198 8.57 -3.67 20.91
N MET A 199 9.71 -2.99 21.05
CA MET A 199 10.50 -2.48 19.93
C MET A 199 11.09 -3.61 19.06
N TYR A 200 11.17 -4.85 19.56
CA TYR A 200 11.59 -6.00 18.76
C TYR A 200 10.46 -6.59 17.90
N ALA A 201 9.20 -6.34 18.23
CA ALA A 201 8.06 -6.87 17.47
C ALA A 201 8.09 -6.51 15.96
N PRO A 202 8.35 -5.25 15.55
CA PRO A 202 8.48 -4.90 14.13
C PRO A 202 9.75 -5.41 13.45
N LEU A 203 10.70 -5.98 14.19
CA LEU A 203 11.86 -6.67 13.62
C LEU A 203 11.60 -8.17 13.44
N ALA A 204 10.58 -8.72 14.10
CA ALA A 204 10.26 -10.14 14.05
C ALA A 204 9.08 -10.44 13.10
N LEU A 205 7.97 -9.72 13.22
CA LEU A 205 6.73 -10.09 12.52
C LEU A 205 6.73 -9.69 11.02
N PRO A 206 7.06 -8.43 10.65
CA PRO A 206 7.02 -8.03 9.24
C PRO A 206 7.98 -8.81 8.31
N PRO A 207 9.21 -9.20 8.72
CA PRO A 207 10.07 -10.06 7.90
C PRO A 207 9.44 -11.40 7.54
N ILE A 208 8.67 -12.01 8.45
CA ILE A 208 7.98 -13.26 8.16
C ILE A 208 6.84 -13.01 7.16
N ALA A 209 6.08 -11.92 7.32
CA ALA A 209 5.05 -11.53 6.36
C ALA A 209 5.66 -11.27 4.96
N ALA A 210 6.80 -10.58 4.88
CA ALA A 210 7.54 -10.36 3.65
C ALA A 210 7.99 -11.69 3.02
N GLY A 211 8.62 -12.59 3.78
CA GLY A 211 9.05 -13.89 3.27
C GLY A 211 7.90 -14.77 2.75
N LEU A 212 6.77 -14.78 3.46
CA LEU A 212 5.56 -15.48 3.02
C LEU A 212 4.94 -14.87 1.75
N LEU A 213 4.99 -13.54 1.62
CA LEU A 213 4.49 -12.83 0.45
C LEU A 213 5.42 -13.01 -0.76
N ALA A 214 6.73 -12.99 -0.55
CA ALA A 214 7.73 -13.33 -1.57
C ALA A 214 7.54 -14.77 -2.07
N LYS A 215 7.33 -15.72 -1.15
CA LYS A 215 6.99 -17.11 -1.52
C LYS A 215 5.74 -17.16 -2.38
N ALA A 216 4.67 -16.44 -2.02
CA ALA A 216 3.44 -16.39 -2.81
C ALA A 216 3.66 -15.77 -4.21
N ALA A 217 4.62 -14.84 -4.35
CA ALA A 217 4.94 -14.22 -5.64
C ALA A 217 5.62 -15.18 -6.62
N VAL A 218 6.40 -16.15 -6.13
CA VAL A 218 7.21 -17.05 -7.00
C VAL A 218 6.70 -18.49 -7.06
N ALA A 219 6.01 -18.96 -6.02
CA ALA A 219 5.49 -20.32 -5.96
C ALA A 219 4.43 -20.58 -7.04
N PRO A 220 4.18 -21.86 -7.41
CA PRO A 220 3.02 -22.24 -8.18
C PRO A 220 1.76 -21.61 -7.61
N ILE A 221 0.88 -21.13 -8.49
CA ILE A 221 -0.31 -20.39 -8.09
C ILE A 221 -1.18 -21.31 -7.21
N ALA A 222 -1.38 -20.92 -5.96
CA ALA A 222 -2.24 -21.62 -5.02
C ALA A 222 -3.58 -20.88 -4.88
N LYS A 223 -4.63 -21.63 -4.54
CA LYS A 223 -5.99 -21.07 -4.37
C LYS A 223 -6.15 -20.34 -3.04
N THR A 224 -5.35 -20.67 -2.04
CA THR A 224 -5.44 -20.08 -0.70
C THR A 224 -4.06 -19.91 -0.07
N HIS A 225 -3.89 -18.79 0.62
CA HIS A 225 -2.67 -18.47 1.37
C HIS A 225 -3.01 -18.01 2.80
N LEU A 226 -3.63 -18.90 3.59
CA LEU A 226 -4.12 -18.57 4.93
C LEU A 226 -3.03 -18.03 5.87
N LEU A 227 -1.86 -18.68 5.88
CA LEU A 227 -0.74 -18.25 6.72
C LEU A 227 -0.22 -16.86 6.31
N THR A 228 -0.01 -16.63 5.02
CA THR A 228 0.41 -15.31 4.49
C THR A 228 -0.61 -14.24 4.87
N ARG A 229 -1.90 -14.53 4.70
CA ARG A 229 -2.99 -13.62 5.07
C ARG A 229 -3.01 -13.31 6.55
N ALA A 230 -2.87 -14.32 7.41
CA ALA A 230 -2.83 -14.13 8.86
C ALA A 230 -1.67 -13.21 9.27
N TRP A 231 -0.47 -13.43 8.74
CA TRP A 231 0.69 -12.58 9.02
C TRP A 231 0.63 -11.17 8.44
N LEU A 232 -0.02 -10.97 7.30
CA LEU A 232 -0.31 -9.62 6.82
C LEU A 232 -1.30 -8.89 7.75
N TRP A 233 -2.33 -9.56 8.25
CA TRP A 233 -3.23 -8.97 9.26
C TRP A 233 -2.52 -8.68 10.59
N THR A 234 -1.66 -9.59 11.05
CA THR A 234 -0.84 -9.35 12.24
C THR A 234 0.09 -8.14 12.04
N THR A 235 0.73 -8.02 10.88
CA THR A 235 1.59 -6.87 10.55
C THR A 235 0.79 -5.57 10.43
N PHE A 236 -0.44 -5.63 9.91
CA PHE A 236 -1.36 -4.50 9.91
C PHE A 236 -1.71 -4.03 11.33
N LEU A 237 -2.10 -4.97 12.21
CA LEU A 237 -2.42 -4.65 13.60
C LEU A 237 -1.20 -4.12 14.35
N LEU A 238 -0.01 -4.66 14.06
CA LEU A 238 1.25 -4.17 14.63
C LEU A 238 1.50 -2.71 14.28
N GLY A 239 1.32 -2.30 13.01
CA GLY A 239 1.49 -0.91 12.61
C GLY A 239 0.54 0.04 13.36
N MET A 240 -0.73 -0.35 13.49
CA MET A 240 -1.72 0.41 14.26
C MET A 240 -1.38 0.49 15.76
N ALA A 241 -1.01 -0.65 16.36
CA ALA A 241 -0.62 -0.71 17.77
C ALA A 241 0.67 0.09 18.04
N GLY A 242 1.62 0.07 17.09
CA GLY A 242 2.85 0.83 17.14
C GLY A 242 2.61 2.33 17.27
N THR A 243 1.63 2.90 16.55
CA THR A 243 1.22 4.30 16.74
C THR A 243 0.77 4.57 18.18
N GLY A 244 0.02 3.63 18.78
CA GLY A 244 -0.40 3.71 20.18
C GLY A 244 0.79 3.67 21.16
N PHE A 245 1.75 2.77 20.94
CA PHE A 245 2.97 2.72 21.75
C PHE A 245 3.81 3.99 21.61
N HIS A 246 3.93 4.54 20.41
CA HIS A 246 4.64 5.80 20.18
C HIS A 246 3.92 6.97 20.86
N ALA A 247 2.59 7.02 20.80
CA ALA A 247 1.76 8.01 21.49
C ALA A 247 1.94 7.93 23.02
N TYR A 248 1.99 6.71 23.55
CA TYR A 248 2.29 6.50 24.96
C TYR A 248 3.71 6.98 25.31
N GLY A 249 4.70 6.71 24.45
CA GLY A 249 6.06 7.24 24.59
C GLY A 249 6.09 8.77 24.67
N VAL A 250 5.37 9.46 23.79
CA VAL A 250 5.21 10.93 23.82
C VAL A 250 4.60 11.40 25.15
N SER A 251 3.59 10.70 25.67
CA SER A 251 2.98 11.05 26.96
C SER A 251 3.93 10.92 28.17
N ARG A 252 4.95 10.06 28.04
CA ARG A 252 5.94 9.74 29.08
C ARG A 252 7.13 10.68 29.07
N ALA A 253 7.30 11.46 27.99
CA ALA A 253 8.34 12.47 27.89
C ALA A 253 8.08 13.64 28.87
N MET A 254 9.10 14.46 29.13
CA MET A 254 8.97 15.60 30.04
C MET A 254 7.87 16.57 29.57
N GLY A 255 6.90 16.83 30.45
CA GLY A 255 5.70 17.63 30.13
C GLY A 255 4.63 16.88 29.30
N GLY A 256 4.90 15.67 28.82
CA GLY A 256 3.98 14.83 28.06
C GLY A 256 3.32 15.57 26.90
N TRP A 257 2.02 15.36 26.72
CA TRP A 257 1.23 16.05 25.68
C TRP A 257 1.05 17.55 25.91
N ARG A 258 1.31 18.07 27.12
CA ARG A 258 1.29 19.52 27.34
C ARG A 258 2.46 20.21 26.65
N ASN A 259 3.55 19.48 26.41
CA ASN A 259 4.72 19.90 25.66
C ASN A 259 4.80 19.20 24.29
N TRP A 260 3.66 19.07 23.60
CA TRP A 260 3.55 18.27 22.37
C TRP A 260 4.49 18.75 21.25
N SER A 261 4.72 20.06 21.09
CA SER A 261 5.55 20.59 20.02
C SER A 261 6.97 20.05 20.09
N GLN A 262 7.56 20.01 21.29
CA GLN A 262 8.87 19.40 21.52
C GLN A 262 8.80 17.87 21.41
N ASN A 263 7.82 17.25 22.09
CA ASN A 263 7.80 15.81 22.26
C ASN A 263 7.40 15.05 20.98
N LEU A 264 6.69 15.68 20.03
CA LEU A 264 6.46 15.10 18.70
C LEU A 264 7.71 15.15 17.82
N ILE A 265 8.59 16.13 18.02
CA ILE A 265 9.83 16.28 17.26
C ILE A 265 10.91 15.36 17.85
N ASP A 266 11.15 15.42 19.16
CA ASP A 266 12.23 14.66 19.80
C ASP A 266 11.86 13.24 20.22
N GLY A 267 10.56 12.95 20.34
CA GLY A 267 10.05 11.67 20.79
C GLY A 267 9.99 10.60 19.69
N PRO A 268 9.30 9.48 19.97
CA PRO A 268 9.05 8.44 18.98
C PRO A 268 8.22 8.97 17.80
N PRO A 269 8.55 8.63 16.55
CA PRO A 269 7.85 9.15 15.37
C PRO A 269 6.45 8.54 15.26
N LEU A 270 5.40 9.27 15.66
CA LEU A 270 4.00 8.80 15.57
C LEU A 270 3.56 8.40 14.16
N PRO A 271 3.95 9.12 13.10
CA PRO A 271 3.48 8.82 11.75
C PRO A 271 4.13 7.61 11.11
N ALA A 272 5.22 7.07 11.67
CA ALA A 272 5.98 5.99 11.04
C ALA A 272 5.27 4.63 11.12
N PRO A 273 4.80 4.11 12.28
CA PRO A 273 4.22 2.77 12.36
C PRO A 273 3.08 2.41 11.39
N PRO A 274 2.19 3.33 10.97
CA PRO A 274 1.18 3.07 9.94
C PRO A 274 1.73 2.66 8.57
N SER A 275 3.02 2.82 8.27
CA SER A 275 3.65 2.30 7.05
C SER A 275 3.48 0.78 6.93
N PHE A 276 3.70 0.03 8.02
CA PHE A 276 3.44 -1.42 8.07
C PHE A 276 1.98 -1.76 7.79
N SER A 277 1.04 -0.95 8.31
CA SER A 277 -0.39 -1.11 8.03
C SER A 277 -0.68 -0.91 6.55
N ALA A 278 -0.16 0.15 5.95
CA ALA A 278 -0.35 0.45 4.54
C ALA A 278 0.23 -0.65 3.64
N LEU A 279 1.47 -1.09 3.89
CA LEU A 279 2.12 -2.15 3.13
C LEU A 279 1.42 -3.50 3.32
N SER A 280 0.89 -3.79 4.51
CA SER A 280 0.09 -4.99 4.75
C SER A 280 -1.22 -4.99 3.97
N VAL A 281 -1.91 -3.85 3.89
CA VAL A 281 -3.10 -3.70 3.04
C VAL A 281 -2.76 -3.90 1.56
N ALA A 282 -1.61 -3.38 1.10
CA ALA A 282 -1.13 -3.64 -0.26
C ALA A 282 -0.85 -5.14 -0.48
N GLY A 283 -0.22 -5.81 0.49
CA GLY A 283 0.07 -7.24 0.46
C GLY A 283 -1.19 -8.09 0.45
N LEU A 284 -2.21 -7.74 1.23
CA LEU A 284 -3.51 -8.40 1.24
C LEU A 284 -4.21 -8.25 -0.12
N ALA A 285 -4.12 -7.06 -0.73
CA ALA A 285 -4.68 -6.82 -2.06
C ALA A 285 -3.94 -7.62 -3.14
N ALA A 286 -2.61 -7.71 -3.06
CA ALA A 286 -1.79 -8.52 -3.96
C ALA A 286 -2.09 -10.01 -3.82
N LEU A 287 -2.17 -10.51 -2.58
CA LEU A 287 -2.46 -11.90 -2.27
C LEU A 287 -3.85 -12.32 -2.77
N SER A 288 -4.84 -11.47 -2.53
CA SER A 288 -6.22 -11.69 -3.03
C SER A 288 -6.26 -11.68 -4.57
N LEU A 289 -5.38 -10.91 -5.22
CA LEU A 289 -5.27 -10.91 -6.67
C LEU A 289 -4.64 -12.21 -7.20
N ILE A 290 -3.58 -12.73 -6.57
CA ILE A 290 -2.97 -14.02 -6.92
C ILE A 290 -4.00 -15.16 -6.84
N GLU A 291 -4.78 -15.20 -5.76
CA GLU A 291 -5.82 -16.23 -5.58
C GLU A 291 -6.92 -16.11 -6.66
N ARG A 292 -7.34 -14.89 -7.01
CA ARG A 292 -8.30 -14.68 -8.11
C ARG A 292 -7.75 -15.11 -9.47
N GLU A 293 -6.48 -14.78 -9.76
CA GLU A 293 -5.78 -15.21 -10.98
C GLU A 293 -5.75 -16.76 -11.08
N ALA A 294 -5.54 -17.45 -9.95
CA ALA A 294 -5.64 -18.92 -9.87
C ALA A 294 -6.99 -19.45 -10.34
N HIS A 295 -8.06 -18.87 -9.81
CA HIS A 295 -9.44 -19.27 -10.10
C HIS A 295 -9.88 -18.90 -11.52
N ALA A 296 -9.21 -17.94 -12.16
CA ALA A 296 -9.46 -17.59 -13.56
C ALA A 296 -8.78 -18.60 -14.52
N GLY A 297 -7.56 -19.05 -14.21
CA GLY A 297 -6.85 -20.05 -15.01
C GLY A 297 -7.61 -21.38 -15.15
N ASP A 298 -8.16 -21.88 -14.05
CA ASP A 298 -8.97 -23.12 -14.04
C ASP A 298 -10.23 -23.02 -14.92
N ARG A 299 -10.79 -21.81 -15.09
CA ARG A 299 -12.00 -21.57 -15.90
C ARG A 299 -11.73 -21.43 -17.38
N GLN A 300 -10.49 -21.14 -17.78
CA GLN A 300 -10.08 -21.05 -19.18
C GLN A 300 -9.49 -22.37 -19.70
N GLY A 301 -9.06 -23.26 -18.80
CA GLY A 301 -8.57 -24.60 -19.13
C GLY A 301 -9.66 -25.70 -19.14
N ARG A 302 -10.91 -25.35 -18.88
CA ARG A 302 -12.10 -26.18 -19.10
C ARG A 302 -12.85 -25.67 -20.32
#